data_AF-A0A3D2BAS9-F1
#
_entry.id   AF-A0A3D2BAS9-F1
#
_cell.length_a   1.000
_cell.length_b   1.000
_cell.length_c   1.000
_cell.angle_alpha   90.00
_cell.angle_beta   90.00
_cell.angle_gamma   90.00
#
_symmetry.space_group_name_H-M   'P 1'
#
loop_
_entity.id
_entity.type
_entity.pdbx_description
1 polymer ?
#
loop_
_entity_poly.entity_id
_entity_poly.type
_entity_poly.pdbx_seq_one_letter_code
_entity_poly.pdbx_strand_id
1 'polypeptide(L)'
;MAKTLLRSGNLDDFQAVGGGGQAVFESALQIREALRLRKQQAIVDCLAIPQVNDEGDRVDWYSPVEGAVKSWKAADEDARFRALRLLEGTLSSVESLSKKSFQSPKTAQQLFGSLLSKAFQFPGENFLFLVDGKPVITFWGFVNLNENAREDILDCLRASLLPDPMPAPVAEPDPEPETAPAIVFEKADEPLVAAPATVKITANDLYEAQPAPVMSASEPEPKPEPAAPVVQAKKRRVPLWPLPVAAVVVAAVAAPLLWPKQAPVAEPVKTAVAAPVAIEPKPVAAV
;
A
#
# COMPACT_ATOMS: atom_id res chain seq x y z
N MET A 1 -18.57 6.79 11.91
CA MET A 1 -18.13 5.39 12.00
C MET A 1 -16.61 5.35 11.95
N ALA A 2 -15.96 4.40 12.61
CA ALA A 2 -14.50 4.33 12.68
C ALA A 2 -13.94 3.87 11.32
N LYS A 3 -12.95 4.57 10.79
CA LYS A 3 -12.25 4.17 9.56
C LYS A 3 -11.36 2.97 9.87
N THR A 4 -11.41 1.92 9.04
CA THR A 4 -10.56 0.74 9.22
C THR A 4 -9.12 1.04 8.81
N LEU A 5 -8.17 0.89 9.73
CA LEU A 5 -6.73 0.97 9.44
C LEU A 5 -6.31 -0.26 8.63
N LEU A 6 -5.64 -0.05 7.50
CA LEU A 6 -5.11 -1.11 6.65
C LEU A 6 -3.63 -1.37 6.90
N ARG A 7 -2.84 -0.29 6.94
CA ARG A 7 -1.38 -0.36 7.08
C ARG A 7 -0.86 0.92 7.71
N SER A 8 0.24 0.79 8.43
CA SER A 8 1.06 1.93 8.85
C SER A 8 2.52 1.65 8.53
N GLY A 9 3.32 2.70 8.33
CA GLY A 9 4.75 2.58 8.07
C GLY A 9 5.44 3.93 7.97
N ASN A 10 6.78 3.90 7.97
CA ASN A 10 7.62 5.08 7.84
C ASN A 10 7.70 5.49 6.36
N LEU A 11 7.76 6.79 6.09
CA LEU A 11 7.91 7.36 4.75
C LEU A 11 9.33 7.19 4.20
N ASP A 12 10.34 7.12 5.06
CA ASP A 12 11.76 6.97 4.69
C ASP A 12 12.09 5.58 4.13
N ASP A 13 11.24 4.59 4.37
CA ASP A 13 11.39 3.22 3.86
C ASP A 13 11.10 3.14 2.34
N PHE A 14 10.54 4.19 1.75
CA PHE A 14 10.07 4.21 0.37
C PHE A 14 10.49 5.48 -0.37
N GLN A 15 10.57 5.39 -1.69
CA GLN A 15 10.81 6.54 -2.55
C GLN A 15 9.48 7.06 -3.11
N ALA A 16 9.15 8.32 -2.83
CA ALA A 16 7.97 8.96 -3.38
C ALA A 16 8.11 9.18 -4.89
N VAL A 17 7.08 8.83 -5.66
CA VAL A 17 7.00 9.17 -7.09
C VAL A 17 6.22 10.46 -7.27
N GLY A 18 6.51 11.17 -8.36
CA GLY A 18 5.96 12.48 -8.62
C GLY A 18 5.71 12.77 -10.10
N GLY A 19 5.01 13.86 -10.34
CA GLY A 19 4.69 14.38 -11.67
C GLY A 19 4.64 15.91 -11.62
N GLY A 20 5.19 16.58 -12.63
CA GLY A 20 5.20 18.05 -12.69
C GLY A 20 5.97 18.73 -11.55
N GLY A 21 6.99 18.06 -10.98
CA GLY A 21 7.82 18.59 -9.89
C GLY A 21 7.24 18.42 -8.49
N GLN A 22 6.11 17.71 -8.34
CA GLN A 22 5.46 17.48 -7.06
C GLN A 22 5.32 15.99 -6.77
N ALA A 23 5.48 15.59 -5.51
CA ALA A 23 5.27 14.21 -5.09
C ALA A 23 3.76 13.88 -5.07
N VAL A 24 3.41 12.68 -5.52
CA VAL A 24 2.04 12.17 -5.48
C VAL A 24 1.50 12.18 -4.06
N PHE A 25 2.32 11.76 -3.10
CA PHE A 25 1.94 11.67 -1.69
C PHE A 25 1.56 13.02 -1.07
N GLU A 26 2.33 14.07 -1.34
CA GLU A 26 2.03 15.43 -0.85
C GLU A 26 0.68 15.93 -1.38
N SER A 27 0.32 15.52 -2.60
CA SER A 27 -0.95 15.85 -3.24
C SER A 27 -2.05 14.81 -2.99
N ALA A 28 -1.84 13.82 -2.13
CA ALA A 28 -2.68 12.64 -2.08
C ALA A 28 -4.16 12.96 -1.79
N LEU A 29 -4.41 13.80 -0.77
CA LEU A 29 -5.77 14.23 -0.43
C LEU A 29 -6.41 15.05 -1.57
N GLN A 30 -5.62 15.88 -2.25
CA GLN A 30 -6.10 16.68 -3.37
C GLN A 30 -6.47 15.81 -4.58
N ILE A 31 -5.64 14.81 -4.90
CA ILE A 31 -5.92 13.84 -5.97
C ILE A 31 -7.23 13.10 -5.69
N ARG A 32 -7.41 12.62 -4.46
CA ARG A 32 -8.64 11.93 -4.03
C ARG A 32 -9.88 12.82 -4.14
N GLU A 33 -9.81 14.05 -3.63
CA GLU A 33 -10.93 14.99 -3.73
C GLU A 33 -11.22 15.38 -5.19
N ALA A 34 -10.19 15.59 -6.01
CA ALA A 34 -10.36 15.87 -7.43
C ALA A 34 -11.03 14.70 -8.17
N LEU A 35 -10.67 13.45 -7.87
CA LEU A 35 -11.34 12.27 -8.42
C LEU A 35 -12.80 12.18 -7.97
N ARG A 36 -13.08 12.47 -6.70
CA ARG A 36 -14.45 12.52 -6.15
C ARG A 36 -15.31 13.57 -6.86
N LEU A 37 -14.79 14.78 -7.04
CA LEU A 37 -15.46 15.87 -7.77
C LEU A 37 -15.72 15.52 -9.24
N ARG A 38 -14.85 14.71 -9.85
CA ARG A 38 -15.00 14.19 -11.22
C ARG A 38 -15.88 12.94 -11.31
N LYS A 39 -16.56 12.56 -10.22
CA LYS A 39 -17.44 11.37 -10.11
C LYS A 39 -16.72 10.04 -10.37
N GLN A 40 -15.42 9.97 -10.10
CA GLN A 40 -14.61 8.76 -10.29
C GLN A 40 -14.53 7.93 -9.01
N GLN A 41 -15.68 7.59 -8.42
CA GLN A 41 -15.72 6.94 -7.11
C GLN A 41 -15.00 5.59 -7.10
N ALA A 42 -15.11 4.80 -8.18
CA ALA A 42 -14.42 3.52 -8.29
C ALA A 42 -12.88 3.66 -8.15
N ILE A 43 -12.30 4.74 -8.68
CA ILE A 43 -10.87 5.04 -8.55
C ILE A 43 -10.54 5.45 -7.11
N VAL A 44 -11.39 6.31 -6.50
CA VAL A 44 -11.22 6.79 -5.12
C VAL A 44 -11.27 5.66 -4.11
N ASP A 45 -12.17 4.69 -4.34
CA ASP A 45 -12.36 3.52 -3.48
C ASP A 45 -11.17 2.56 -3.55
N CYS A 46 -10.41 2.56 -4.66
CA CYS A 46 -9.20 1.75 -4.79
C CYS A 46 -7.98 2.36 -4.08
N LEU A 47 -8.03 3.65 -3.72
CA LEU A 47 -6.93 4.34 -3.07
C LEU A 47 -7.20 4.41 -1.56
N ALA A 48 -6.25 4.00 -0.73
CA ALA A 48 -6.35 4.22 0.72
C ALA A 48 -6.27 5.72 1.05
N ILE A 49 -6.79 6.10 2.22
CA ILE A 49 -6.73 7.47 2.74
C ILE A 49 -5.46 7.59 3.62
N PRO A 50 -4.44 8.36 3.21
CA PRO A 50 -3.27 8.61 4.05
C PRO A 50 -3.62 9.60 5.18
N GLN A 51 -3.08 9.34 6.37
CA GLN A 51 -3.07 10.24 7.52
C GLN A 51 -1.64 10.27 8.07
N VAL A 52 -0.98 11.41 7.96
CA VAL A 52 0.37 11.61 8.50
C VAL A 52 0.27 11.92 9.99
N ASN A 53 1.22 11.42 10.77
CA ASN A 53 1.35 11.78 12.18
C ASN A 53 1.82 13.24 12.36
N ASP A 54 1.81 13.72 13.61
CA ASP A 54 2.24 15.09 13.92
C ASP A 54 3.74 15.33 13.65
N GLU A 55 4.56 14.27 13.70
CA GLU A 55 6.01 14.33 13.45
C GLU A 55 6.37 14.33 11.95
N GLY A 56 5.46 13.89 11.08
CA GLY A 56 5.64 13.93 9.63
C GLY A 56 6.40 12.74 9.03
N ASP A 57 6.87 11.78 9.82
CA ASP A 57 7.71 10.66 9.41
C ASP A 57 6.91 9.36 9.16
N ARG A 58 5.73 9.23 9.77
CA ARG A 58 4.90 8.03 9.71
C ARG A 58 3.52 8.32 9.13
N VAL A 59 3.04 7.38 8.32
CA VAL A 59 1.72 7.46 7.70
C VAL A 59 0.86 6.25 8.03
N ASP A 60 -0.37 6.53 8.44
CA ASP A 60 -1.44 5.55 8.60
C ASP A 60 -2.36 5.56 7.37
N TRP A 61 -2.59 4.40 6.78
CA TRP A 61 -3.42 4.20 5.60
C TRP A 61 -4.74 3.56 5.97
N TYR A 62 -5.84 4.26 5.72
CA TYR A 62 -7.18 3.82 6.06
C TYR A 62 -7.99 3.40 4.83
N SER A 63 -8.87 2.43 5.01
CA SER A 63 -9.82 2.03 3.97
C SER A 63 -10.82 3.15 3.68
N PRO A 64 -11.10 3.46 2.40
CA PRO A 64 -12.17 4.38 2.03
C PRO A 64 -13.56 3.74 2.12
N VAL A 65 -13.63 2.41 2.08
CA VAL A 65 -14.86 1.61 2.13
C VAL A 65 -14.92 0.82 3.44
N GLU A 66 -16.13 0.59 3.93
CA GLU A 66 -16.36 -0.27 5.09
C GLU A 66 -16.47 -1.74 4.65
N GLY A 67 -16.03 -2.67 5.49
CA GLY A 67 -16.08 -4.09 5.18
C GLY A 67 -14.99 -4.92 5.87
N ALA A 68 -15.04 -6.23 5.66
CA ALA A 68 -14.02 -7.16 6.13
C ALA A 68 -12.73 -6.97 5.33
N VAL A 69 -11.60 -6.83 6.04
CA VAL A 69 -10.28 -6.60 5.45
C VAL A 69 -9.50 -7.91 5.37
N LYS A 70 -8.95 -8.19 4.19
CA LYS A 70 -8.05 -9.33 3.92
C LYS A 70 -6.82 -8.80 3.21
N SER A 71 -5.61 -9.21 3.60
CA SER A 71 -4.41 -8.86 2.81
C SER A 71 -4.43 -9.62 1.48
N TRP A 72 -3.74 -9.10 0.45
CA TRP A 72 -3.61 -9.80 -0.83
C TRP A 72 -3.13 -11.25 -0.64
N LYS A 73 -2.09 -11.44 0.18
CA LYS A 73 -1.51 -12.76 0.48
C LYS A 73 -2.42 -13.71 1.27
N ALA A 74 -3.36 -13.18 2.04
CA ALA A 74 -4.32 -14.00 2.78
C ALA A 74 -5.62 -14.22 1.98
N ALA A 75 -5.79 -13.57 0.83
CA ALA A 75 -6.96 -13.73 -0.01
C ALA A 75 -6.89 -15.04 -0.81
N ASP A 76 -8.06 -15.61 -1.05
CA ASP A 76 -8.24 -16.80 -1.88
C ASP A 76 -7.97 -16.45 -3.36
N GLU A 77 -7.52 -17.42 -4.15
CA GLU A 77 -7.11 -17.21 -5.54
C GLU A 77 -8.20 -16.56 -6.40
N ASP A 78 -9.44 -17.06 -6.30
CA ASP A 78 -10.60 -16.48 -6.98
C ASP A 78 -10.84 -15.01 -6.60
N ALA A 79 -10.63 -14.66 -5.32
CA ALA A 79 -10.79 -13.29 -4.85
C ALA A 79 -9.68 -12.39 -5.40
N ARG A 80 -8.44 -12.88 -5.45
CA ARG A 80 -7.32 -12.17 -6.08
C ARG A 80 -7.57 -11.95 -7.57
N PHE A 81 -8.04 -12.96 -8.30
CA PHE A 81 -8.32 -12.85 -9.74
C PHE A 81 -9.41 -11.82 -10.04
N ARG A 82 -10.52 -11.85 -9.28
CA ARG A 82 -11.59 -10.84 -9.41
C ARG A 82 -11.09 -9.42 -9.11
N ALA A 83 -10.30 -9.27 -8.05
CA ALA A 83 -9.74 -7.99 -7.67
C ALA A 83 -8.75 -7.45 -8.70
N LEU A 84 -7.90 -8.31 -9.27
CA LEU A 84 -6.96 -7.95 -10.32
C LEU A 84 -7.69 -7.42 -11.56
N ARG A 85 -8.74 -8.12 -12.02
CA ARG A 85 -9.56 -7.69 -13.15
C ARG A 85 -10.23 -6.34 -12.91
N LEU A 86 -10.73 -6.11 -11.70
CA LEU A 86 -11.29 -4.81 -11.32
C LEU A 86 -10.24 -3.71 -11.36
N LEU A 87 -9.03 -4.00 -10.86
CA LEU A 87 -7.93 -3.07 -10.84
C LEU A 87 -7.42 -2.72 -12.24
N GLU A 88 -7.36 -3.69 -13.16
CA GLU A 88 -7.04 -3.46 -14.58
C GLU A 88 -8.02 -2.48 -15.24
N GLY A 89 -9.33 -2.66 -15.01
CA GLY A 89 -10.36 -1.74 -15.51
C GLY A 89 -10.22 -0.33 -14.91
N THR A 90 -9.91 -0.25 -13.62
CA THR A 90 -9.64 1.02 -12.93
C THR A 90 -8.41 1.72 -13.52
N LEU A 91 -7.30 1.00 -13.74
CA LEU A 91 -6.08 1.57 -14.32
C LEU A 91 -6.31 2.11 -15.74
N SER A 92 -7.05 1.40 -16.58
CA SER A 92 -7.40 1.89 -17.93
C SER A 92 -8.20 3.21 -17.86
N SER A 93 -9.10 3.32 -16.87
CA SER A 93 -9.87 4.54 -16.62
C SER A 93 -8.99 5.68 -16.11
N VAL A 94 -8.05 5.39 -15.21
CA VAL A 94 -7.04 6.33 -14.69
C VAL A 94 -6.15 6.86 -15.80
N GLU A 95 -5.65 5.98 -16.67
CA GLU A 95 -4.80 6.35 -17.81
C GLU A 95 -5.54 7.25 -18.81
N SER A 96 -6.79 6.91 -19.11
CA SER A 96 -7.65 7.76 -19.95
C SER A 96 -7.87 9.13 -19.33
N LEU A 97 -8.09 9.20 -18.01
CA LEU A 97 -8.31 10.45 -17.30
C LEU A 97 -7.04 11.30 -17.19
N SER A 98 -5.89 10.67 -16.96
CA SER A 98 -4.60 11.34 -16.87
C SER A 98 -4.22 11.96 -18.22
N LYS A 99 -4.34 11.21 -19.32
CA LYS A 99 -4.14 11.70 -20.70
C LYS A 99 -5.05 12.88 -21.04
N LYS A 100 -6.35 12.76 -20.76
CA LYS A 100 -7.33 13.85 -20.97
C LYS A 100 -6.97 15.10 -20.17
N SER A 101 -6.52 14.94 -18.93
CA SER A 101 -6.15 16.07 -18.06
C SER A 101 -4.84 16.71 -18.51
N PHE A 102 -3.89 15.92 -19.01
CA PHE A 102 -2.62 16.40 -19.56
C PHE A 102 -2.80 17.22 -20.85
N GLN A 103 -3.78 16.89 -21.68
CA GLN A 103 -4.11 17.64 -22.91
C GLN A 103 -4.88 18.95 -22.66
N SER A 104 -5.26 19.23 -21.42
CA SER A 104 -5.96 20.46 -21.08
C SER A 104 -5.06 21.69 -21.24
N PRO A 105 -5.60 22.84 -21.68
CA PRO A 105 -4.84 24.10 -21.72
C PRO A 105 -4.59 24.70 -20.32
N LYS A 106 -5.17 24.14 -19.26
CA LYS A 106 -5.02 24.65 -17.88
C LYS A 106 -3.88 23.95 -17.16
N THR A 107 -2.85 24.69 -16.75
CA THR A 107 -1.68 24.16 -16.03
C THR A 107 -2.05 23.27 -14.83
N ALA A 108 -3.01 23.70 -14.00
CA ALA A 108 -3.47 22.89 -12.86
C ALA A 108 -4.05 21.53 -13.26
N GLN A 109 -4.71 21.44 -14.42
CA GLN A 109 -5.23 20.17 -14.93
C GLN A 109 -4.13 19.29 -15.52
N GLN A 110 -3.10 19.91 -16.13
CA GLN A 110 -1.91 19.19 -16.60
C GLN A 110 -1.14 18.58 -15.43
N LEU A 111 -0.94 19.34 -14.34
CA LEU A 111 -0.34 18.85 -13.10
C LEU A 111 -1.15 17.69 -12.51
N PHE A 112 -2.48 17.82 -12.42
CA PHE A 112 -3.34 16.71 -11.99
C PHE A 112 -3.17 15.48 -12.87
N GLY A 113 -3.11 15.63 -14.20
CA GLY A 113 -2.85 14.53 -15.12
C GLY A 113 -1.49 13.87 -14.91
N SER A 114 -0.44 14.67 -14.68
CA SER A 114 0.92 14.20 -14.42
C SER A 114 1.06 13.47 -13.08
N LEU A 115 0.35 13.93 -12.03
CA LEU A 115 0.31 13.24 -10.74
C LEU A 115 -0.51 11.95 -10.83
N LEU A 116 -1.66 12.00 -11.48
CA LEU A 116 -2.57 10.86 -11.60
C LEU A 116 -1.93 9.69 -12.38
N SER A 117 -1.10 9.97 -13.39
CA SER A 117 -0.40 8.92 -14.14
C SER A 117 0.61 8.13 -13.30
N LYS A 118 1.03 8.67 -12.15
CA LYS A 118 1.94 8.03 -11.19
C LYS A 118 1.24 7.62 -9.89
N ALA A 119 -0.04 7.98 -9.72
CA ALA A 119 -0.75 7.80 -8.46
C ALA A 119 -0.94 6.34 -8.05
N PHE A 120 -1.10 5.44 -9.02
CA PHE A 120 -1.32 4.02 -8.75
C PHE A 120 -0.03 3.22 -8.55
N GLN A 121 1.14 3.86 -8.52
CA GLN A 121 2.38 3.17 -8.21
C GLN A 121 2.43 2.78 -6.73
N PHE A 122 2.78 1.54 -6.41
CA PHE A 122 2.94 1.07 -5.04
C PHE A 122 4.14 0.11 -4.90
N PRO A 123 4.74 -0.07 -3.71
CA PRO A 123 6.02 -0.80 -3.57
C PRO A 123 5.93 -2.31 -3.84
N GLY A 124 4.76 -2.93 -3.67
CA GLY A 124 4.55 -4.35 -4.02
C GLY A 124 3.25 -4.93 -3.49
N GLU A 125 3.03 -6.22 -3.70
CA GLU A 125 1.78 -6.91 -3.37
C GLU A 125 1.36 -6.85 -1.89
N ASN A 126 2.32 -6.71 -0.97
CA ASN A 126 2.04 -6.61 0.47
C ASN A 126 1.25 -5.34 0.85
N PHE A 127 1.21 -4.37 -0.06
CA PHE A 127 0.53 -3.08 0.13
C PHE A 127 -0.87 -3.06 -0.46
N LEU A 128 -1.36 -4.18 -0.97
CA LEU A 128 -2.71 -4.35 -1.50
C LEU A 128 -3.59 -5.13 -0.52
N PHE A 129 -4.78 -4.61 -0.27
CA PHE A 129 -5.78 -5.22 0.59
C PHE A 129 -7.09 -5.40 -0.16
N LEU A 130 -7.86 -6.42 0.20
CA LEU A 130 -9.23 -6.61 -0.24
C LEU A 130 -10.17 -6.21 0.90
N VAL A 131 -11.05 -5.24 0.65
CA VAL A 131 -12.08 -4.81 1.59
C VAL A 131 -13.44 -5.12 0.97
N ASP A 132 -14.16 -6.09 1.54
CA ASP A 132 -15.40 -6.62 0.96
C ASP A 132 -15.26 -7.01 -0.53
N GLY A 133 -14.12 -7.62 -0.87
CA GLY A 133 -13.78 -8.04 -2.24
C GLY A 133 -13.30 -6.92 -3.17
N LYS A 134 -13.23 -5.66 -2.72
CA LYS A 134 -12.69 -4.54 -3.49
C LYS A 134 -11.20 -4.32 -3.20
N PRO A 135 -10.34 -4.14 -4.21
CA PRO A 135 -8.92 -3.85 -4.01
C PRO A 135 -8.74 -2.43 -3.47
N VAL A 136 -7.94 -2.28 -2.41
CA VAL A 136 -7.54 -1.01 -1.83
C VAL A 136 -6.02 -0.99 -1.68
N ILE A 137 -5.39 -0.05 -2.37
CA ILE A 137 -3.93 0.13 -2.41
C ILE A 137 -3.51 1.05 -1.28
N THR A 138 -2.55 0.62 -0.47
CA THR A 138 -1.82 1.43 0.53
C THR A 138 -0.46 1.82 -0.04
N PHE A 139 0.19 2.85 0.50
CA PHE A 139 1.47 3.34 -0.02
C PHE A 139 1.45 3.63 -1.52
N TRP A 140 0.30 4.10 -2.02
CA TRP A 140 0.20 4.53 -3.40
C TRP A 140 0.94 5.86 -3.59
N GLY A 141 1.56 6.04 -4.75
CA GLY A 141 2.53 7.12 -4.98
C GLY A 141 3.94 6.83 -4.45
N PHE A 142 4.26 5.56 -4.13
CA PHE A 142 5.60 5.14 -3.67
C PHE A 142 6.14 3.93 -4.43
N VAL A 143 7.47 3.81 -4.45
CA VAL A 143 8.24 2.63 -4.88
C VAL A 143 9.24 2.25 -3.81
N ASN A 144 9.83 1.06 -3.90
CA ASN A 144 10.93 0.68 -2.99
C ASN A 144 12.14 1.60 -3.22
N LEU A 145 12.96 1.75 -2.19
CA LEU A 145 14.24 2.46 -2.31
C LEU A 145 15.09 1.84 -3.42
N ASN A 146 15.68 2.68 -4.26
CA ASN A 146 16.54 2.29 -5.39
C ASN A 146 15.81 1.58 -6.55
N GLU A 147 14.47 1.52 -6.54
CA GLU A 147 13.68 1.05 -7.67
C GLU A 147 13.10 2.21 -8.47
N ASN A 148 12.97 2.03 -9.78
CA ASN A 148 12.24 2.96 -10.63
C ASN A 148 10.74 2.66 -10.61
N ALA A 149 9.93 3.66 -10.97
CA ALA A 149 8.51 3.44 -11.22
C ALA A 149 8.33 2.37 -12.32
N ARG A 150 7.50 1.35 -12.03
CA ARG A 150 7.24 0.26 -12.97
C ARG A 150 6.47 0.77 -14.19
N GLU A 151 6.72 0.16 -15.34
CA GLU A 151 5.92 0.39 -16.54
C GLU A 151 4.58 -0.33 -16.42
N ASP A 152 4.59 -1.61 -16.04
CA ASP A 152 3.40 -2.35 -15.64
C ASP A 152 3.28 -2.41 -14.11
N ILE A 153 2.31 -1.67 -13.59
CA ILE A 153 2.04 -1.54 -12.16
C ILE A 153 1.57 -2.87 -11.56
N LEU A 154 0.84 -3.68 -12.32
CA LEU A 154 0.17 -4.90 -11.85
C LEU A 154 1.00 -6.16 -12.00
N ASP A 155 2.17 -6.07 -12.65
CA ASP A 155 3.08 -7.20 -12.84
C ASP A 155 3.42 -7.89 -11.52
N CYS A 156 3.66 -7.11 -10.46
CA CYS A 156 3.94 -7.64 -9.12
C CYS A 156 2.79 -8.47 -8.52
N LEU A 157 1.54 -8.23 -8.93
CA LEU A 157 0.37 -8.99 -8.49
C LEU A 157 0.15 -10.24 -9.34
N ARG A 158 0.50 -10.17 -10.63
CA ARG A 158 0.42 -11.32 -11.54
C ARG A 158 1.49 -12.35 -11.21
N ALA A 159 2.69 -11.88 -10.88
CA ALA A 159 3.78 -12.73 -10.44
C ALA A 159 3.40 -13.56 -9.20
N SER A 160 2.61 -13.02 -8.28
CA SER A 160 2.20 -13.74 -7.06
C SER A 160 0.96 -14.62 -7.20
N LEU A 161 0.35 -14.64 -8.38
CA LEU A 161 -0.66 -15.63 -8.75
C LEU A 161 -0.03 -16.89 -9.37
N LEU A 162 1.24 -16.83 -9.78
CA LEU A 162 1.94 -18.01 -10.25
C LEU A 162 2.20 -18.94 -9.06
N PRO A 163 1.97 -20.26 -9.20
CA PRO A 163 2.35 -21.22 -8.18
C PRO A 163 3.85 -21.06 -7.87
N ASP A 164 4.23 -20.98 -6.60
CA ASP A 164 5.62 -21.11 -6.22
C ASP A 164 6.15 -22.41 -6.83
N PRO A 165 7.30 -22.38 -7.55
CA PRO A 165 7.85 -23.59 -8.13
C PRO A 165 8.07 -24.57 -6.99
N MET A 166 7.31 -25.67 -7.01
CA MET A 166 7.48 -26.75 -6.05
C MET A 166 8.95 -27.12 -6.06
N PRO A 167 9.65 -27.14 -4.91
CA PRO A 167 11.05 -27.54 -4.88
C PRO A 167 11.14 -28.87 -5.60
N ALA A 168 11.93 -28.91 -6.68
CA ALA A 168 12.15 -30.13 -7.42
C ALA A 168 12.51 -31.21 -6.38
N PRO A 169 11.90 -32.40 -6.43
CA PRO A 169 12.25 -33.46 -5.50
C PRO A 169 13.77 -33.61 -5.56
N VAL A 170 14.44 -33.31 -4.45
CA VAL A 170 15.85 -33.63 -4.28
C VAL A 170 15.87 -35.14 -4.44
N ALA A 171 16.38 -35.61 -5.58
CA ALA A 171 16.65 -37.02 -5.76
C ALA A 171 17.62 -37.39 -4.65
N GLU A 172 17.11 -38.04 -3.60
CA GLU A 172 17.96 -38.72 -2.65
C GLU A 172 18.88 -39.62 -3.49
N PRO A 173 20.21 -39.49 -3.38
CA PRO A 173 21.10 -40.38 -4.08
C PRO A 173 20.73 -41.80 -3.69
N ASP A 174 20.37 -42.60 -4.69
CA ASP A 174 20.12 -44.04 -4.58
C ASP A 174 21.27 -44.64 -3.75
N PRO A 175 21.00 -45.33 -2.63
CA PRO A 175 22.06 -45.91 -1.82
C PRO A 175 22.87 -46.87 -2.70
N GLU A 176 24.10 -46.45 -3.01
CA GLU A 176 25.12 -47.23 -3.69
C GLU A 176 25.22 -48.59 -2.98
N PRO A 177 25.10 -49.73 -3.69
CA PRO A 177 25.01 -51.03 -3.06
C PRO A 177 26.26 -51.26 -2.23
N GLU A 178 26.08 -51.30 -0.91
CA GLU A 178 27.11 -51.58 0.07
C GLU A 178 27.71 -52.95 -0.28
N THR A 179 28.96 -52.92 -0.74
CA THR A 179 29.74 -54.09 -1.10
C THR A 179 29.65 -55.11 0.04
N ALA A 180 28.93 -56.21 -0.18
CA ALA A 180 28.81 -57.28 0.81
C ALA A 180 30.21 -57.75 1.23
N PRO A 181 30.56 -57.78 2.53
CA PRO A 181 31.82 -58.33 2.94
C PRO A 181 31.83 -59.82 2.58
N ALA A 182 32.82 -60.21 1.76
CA ALA A 182 33.10 -61.61 1.48
C ALA A 182 33.53 -62.29 2.79
N ILE A 183 32.58 -62.98 3.42
CA ILE A 183 32.87 -63.89 4.53
C ILE A 183 33.55 -65.11 3.91
N VAL A 184 34.87 -65.14 3.97
CA VAL A 184 35.68 -66.32 3.64
C VAL A 184 35.46 -67.34 4.76
N PHE A 185 34.67 -68.37 4.47
CA PHE A 185 34.53 -69.54 5.33
C PHE A 185 35.79 -70.41 5.25
N GLU A 186 36.82 -70.06 6.03
CA GLU A 186 37.91 -70.99 6.38
C GLU A 186 37.81 -71.37 7.87
N LYS A 187 36.89 -72.29 8.19
CA LYS A 187 37.17 -73.43 9.08
C LYS A 187 35.95 -74.35 9.13
N ALA A 188 36.05 -75.49 8.45
CA ALA A 188 35.26 -76.66 8.78
C ALA A 188 35.85 -77.31 10.05
N ASP A 189 34.97 -77.94 10.82
CA ASP A 189 35.19 -78.78 12.01
C ASP A 189 35.48 -78.10 13.36
N GLU A 190 34.43 -77.98 14.19
CA GLU A 190 34.37 -78.63 15.52
C GLU A 190 32.93 -78.58 16.09
N PRO A 191 32.51 -79.53 16.96
CA PRO A 191 31.15 -80.07 16.92
C PRO A 191 30.10 -79.37 17.80
N LEU A 192 28.89 -79.41 17.25
CA LEU A 192 27.56 -79.14 17.82
C LEU A 192 27.36 -79.57 19.28
N VAL A 193 27.26 -78.63 20.23
CA VAL A 193 26.28 -78.69 21.36
C VAL A 193 25.96 -77.28 21.90
N ALA A 194 24.84 -76.69 21.49
CA ALA A 194 24.09 -75.74 22.34
C ALA A 194 22.64 -75.64 21.84
N ALA A 195 21.71 -75.79 22.78
CA ALA A 195 20.27 -76.01 22.57
C ALA A 195 19.55 -74.87 21.82
N PRO A 196 18.43 -75.15 21.11
CA PRO A 196 17.63 -74.10 20.50
C PRO A 196 16.95 -73.26 21.58
N ALA A 197 17.19 -71.95 21.56
CA ALA A 197 16.40 -70.97 22.29
C ALA A 197 14.96 -71.04 21.77
N THR A 198 14.09 -71.65 22.56
CA THR A 198 12.65 -71.69 22.26
C THR A 198 12.07 -70.34 22.62
N VAL A 199 11.88 -69.46 21.64
CA VAL A 199 11.06 -68.26 21.81
C VAL A 199 9.60 -68.72 21.89
N LYS A 200 9.13 -68.99 23.11
CA LYS A 200 7.71 -69.17 23.38
C LYS A 200 7.06 -67.78 23.39
N ILE A 201 6.51 -67.37 22.25
CA ILE A 201 5.51 -66.29 22.23
C ILE A 201 4.26 -66.87 22.89
N THR A 202 4.09 -66.65 24.18
CA THR A 202 2.82 -66.93 24.86
C THR A 202 1.81 -65.86 24.47
N ALA A 203 0.62 -66.30 24.06
CA ALA A 203 -0.50 -65.46 23.62
C ALA A 203 -1.15 -64.59 24.74
N ASN A 204 -0.39 -64.25 25.78
CA ASN A 204 -0.90 -63.60 26.99
C ASN A 204 -0.45 -62.15 27.17
N ASP A 205 0.26 -61.56 26.19
CA ASP A 205 0.61 -60.13 26.15
C ASP A 205 -0.42 -59.26 25.38
N LEU A 206 -1.60 -59.81 25.05
CA LEU A 206 -2.65 -59.11 24.29
C LEU A 206 -3.81 -58.59 25.16
N TYR A 207 -3.74 -58.68 26.48
CA TYR A 207 -4.80 -58.18 27.37
C TYR A 207 -4.22 -57.65 28.69
N GLU A 208 -3.73 -56.41 28.68
CA GLU A 208 -3.82 -55.56 29.86
C GLU A 208 -4.92 -54.52 29.64
N ALA A 209 -6.08 -54.81 30.24
CA ALA A 209 -7.14 -53.85 30.43
C ALA A 209 -6.76 -52.90 31.59
N GLN A 210 -6.34 -51.69 31.20
CA GLN A 210 -6.67 -50.37 31.74
C GLN A 210 -6.93 -50.19 33.27
N PRO A 211 -6.48 -49.04 33.81
CA PRO A 211 -7.45 -48.20 34.52
C PRO A 211 -7.57 -46.80 33.90
N ALA A 212 -8.81 -46.33 33.87
CA ALA A 212 -9.23 -45.02 33.40
C ALA A 212 -8.48 -43.88 34.13
N PRO A 213 -8.28 -42.72 33.48
CA PRO A 213 -7.69 -41.55 34.12
C PRO A 213 -8.51 -41.19 35.35
N VAL A 214 -7.86 -41.22 36.51
CA VAL A 214 -8.41 -40.75 37.77
C VAL A 214 -8.69 -39.26 37.60
N MET A 215 -9.97 -38.90 37.60
CA MET A 215 -10.41 -37.52 37.73
C MET A 215 -9.99 -37.03 39.11
N SER A 216 -8.89 -36.28 39.17
CA SER A 216 -8.64 -35.39 40.31
C SER A 216 -9.56 -34.19 40.16
N ALA A 217 -10.74 -34.26 40.77
CA ALA A 217 -11.52 -33.09 41.14
C ALA A 217 -10.76 -32.35 42.25
N SER A 218 -9.86 -31.45 41.84
CA SER A 218 -9.45 -30.34 42.70
C SER A 218 -10.28 -29.14 42.26
N GLU A 219 -11.42 -28.96 42.91
CA GLU A 219 -12.16 -27.69 42.93
C GLU A 219 -11.45 -26.77 43.93
N PRO A 220 -10.79 -25.68 43.52
CA PRO A 220 -10.48 -24.60 44.43
C PRO A 220 -11.73 -23.71 44.54
N GLU A 221 -12.26 -23.66 45.76
CA GLU A 221 -13.29 -22.72 46.20
C GLU A 221 -13.04 -21.28 45.70
N PRO A 222 -14.11 -20.50 45.46
CA PRO A 222 -14.02 -19.15 44.95
C PRO A 222 -13.32 -18.26 45.97
N LYS A 223 -12.10 -17.84 45.64
CA LYS A 223 -11.38 -16.81 46.39
C LYS A 223 -12.20 -15.50 46.30
N PRO A 224 -12.52 -14.86 47.43
CA PRO A 224 -13.34 -13.66 47.42
C PRO A 224 -12.63 -12.54 46.64
N GLU A 225 -13.39 -12.02 45.69
CA GLU A 225 -13.13 -10.82 44.90
C GLU A 225 -12.81 -9.65 45.86
N PRO A 226 -11.59 -9.06 45.81
CA PRO A 226 -11.41 -7.75 46.40
C PRO A 226 -12.13 -6.76 45.50
N ALA A 227 -13.14 -6.13 46.09
CA ALA A 227 -13.91 -5.02 45.57
C ALA A 227 -13.14 -4.15 44.56
N ALA A 228 -13.79 -3.92 43.41
CA ALA A 228 -13.45 -2.85 42.49
C ALA A 228 -13.13 -1.56 43.27
N PRO A 229 -12.00 -0.89 43.01
CA PRO A 229 -11.86 0.49 43.46
C PRO A 229 -12.81 1.35 42.63
N VAL A 230 -13.95 1.64 43.26
CA VAL A 230 -14.88 2.70 42.87
C VAL A 230 -14.13 4.03 43.00
N VAL A 231 -13.94 4.68 41.85
CA VAL A 231 -13.82 6.13 41.64
C VAL A 231 -12.58 6.81 42.25
N GLN A 232 -11.73 7.37 41.37
CA GLN A 232 -11.61 8.83 41.24
C GLN A 232 -11.21 9.21 39.81
N ALA A 233 -12.18 9.65 39.02
CA ALA A 233 -11.89 10.48 37.85
C ALA A 233 -11.19 11.75 38.35
N LYS A 234 -9.86 11.79 38.25
CA LYS A 234 -9.09 13.00 38.47
C LYS A 234 -9.53 13.98 37.38
N LYS A 235 -10.39 14.94 37.73
CA LYS A 235 -10.66 16.12 36.91
C LYS A 235 -9.33 16.82 36.66
N ARG A 236 -8.72 16.54 35.51
CA ARG A 236 -7.60 17.32 34.98
C ARG A 236 -8.13 18.73 34.78
N ARG A 237 -7.84 19.62 35.72
CA ARG A 237 -8.07 21.05 35.54
C ARG A 237 -7.13 21.49 34.42
N VAL A 238 -7.70 21.74 33.25
CA VAL A 238 -7.04 22.45 32.16
C VAL A 238 -6.67 23.83 32.72
N PRO A 239 -5.39 24.24 32.74
CA PRO A 239 -5.08 25.64 33.00
C PRO A 239 -5.63 26.43 31.81
N LEU A 240 -6.64 27.23 32.08
CA LEU A 240 -7.15 28.26 31.18
C LEU A 240 -5.98 29.23 30.93
N TRP A 241 -5.27 29.05 29.82
CA TRP A 241 -4.28 30.01 29.37
C TRP A 241 -5.05 31.22 28.82
N PRO A 242 -4.83 32.45 29.33
CA PRO A 242 -5.49 33.61 28.76
C PRO A 242 -4.88 33.92 27.39
N LEU A 243 -5.71 33.86 26.35
CA LEU A 243 -5.43 34.37 25.01
C LEU A 243 -4.98 35.84 25.11
N PRO A 244 -3.87 36.25 24.45
CA PRO A 244 -3.66 37.67 24.19
C PRO A 244 -4.67 38.13 23.14
N VAL A 245 -5.51 39.08 23.57
CA VAL A 245 -6.43 39.85 22.73
C VAL A 245 -5.65 40.58 21.65
N ALA A 246 -5.73 40.12 20.41
CA ALA A 246 -5.36 40.90 19.24
C ALA A 246 -6.62 41.55 18.68
N ALA A 247 -6.87 42.80 19.11
CA ALA A 247 -7.81 43.68 18.44
C ALA A 247 -7.26 44.02 17.05
N VAL A 248 -7.78 43.37 16.01
CA VAL A 248 -7.64 43.84 14.63
C VAL A 248 -9.03 44.17 14.11
N VAL A 249 -9.20 45.46 13.88
CA VAL A 249 -10.36 46.17 13.36
C VAL A 249 -10.78 45.59 12.00
N VAL A 250 -12.03 45.15 11.89
CA VAL A 250 -12.75 45.12 10.61
C VAL A 250 -14.16 45.62 10.84
N ALA A 251 -14.32 46.94 10.79
CA ALA A 251 -15.58 47.59 10.50
C ALA A 251 -15.40 48.40 9.21
N ALA A 252 -15.99 47.91 8.12
CA ALA A 252 -16.62 48.71 7.07
C ALA A 252 -16.85 47.84 5.81
N VAL A 253 -18.07 47.30 5.69
CA VAL A 253 -18.67 47.02 4.40
C VAL A 253 -19.99 47.78 4.35
N ALA A 254 -19.98 48.92 3.64
CA ALA A 254 -21.17 49.55 3.09
C ALA A 254 -20.75 50.53 1.96
N ALA A 255 -20.75 50.00 0.74
CA ALA A 255 -21.10 50.64 -0.54
C ALA A 255 -20.22 51.78 -1.13
N PRO A 256 -20.20 51.90 -2.48
CA PRO A 256 -19.22 52.66 -3.26
C PRO A 256 -19.73 54.06 -3.59
N LEU A 257 -18.84 55.04 -3.79
CA LEU A 257 -19.05 56.21 -4.66
C LEU A 257 -17.80 57.12 -4.63
N LEU A 258 -17.28 57.39 -5.83
CA LEU A 258 -16.56 58.62 -6.22
C LEU A 258 -15.23 58.93 -5.51
N TRP A 259 -14.11 58.60 -6.16
CA TRP A 259 -12.93 59.46 -6.07
C TRP A 259 -12.37 59.80 -7.45
N PRO A 260 -12.24 61.09 -7.79
CA PRO A 260 -11.68 61.54 -9.06
C PRO A 260 -10.19 61.89 -8.94
N LYS A 261 -9.59 62.07 -10.12
CA LYS A 261 -8.34 62.79 -10.46
C LYS A 261 -7.02 62.02 -10.37
N GLN A 262 -6.64 61.55 -11.55
CA GLN A 262 -5.27 61.53 -12.07
C GLN A 262 -4.54 62.87 -11.83
N ALA A 263 -3.25 62.77 -11.55
CA ALA A 263 -2.26 63.83 -11.73
C ALA A 263 -1.25 63.41 -12.82
N PRO A 264 -0.62 64.37 -13.52
CA PRO A 264 -0.16 64.19 -14.89
C PRO A 264 1.28 63.69 -14.99
N VAL A 265 1.52 62.77 -15.93
CA VAL A 265 2.87 62.51 -16.44
C VAL A 265 3.10 63.50 -17.57
N ALA A 266 4.03 64.42 -17.33
CA ALA A 266 4.67 65.18 -18.40
C ALA A 266 5.66 64.26 -19.11
N GLU A 267 5.56 64.17 -20.43
CA GLU A 267 6.70 64.35 -21.35
C GLU A 267 6.20 64.42 -22.81
N PRO A 268 6.90 65.17 -23.69
CA PRO A 268 6.24 65.91 -24.75
C PRO A 268 6.57 65.45 -26.17
N VAL A 269 5.72 65.94 -27.07
CA VAL A 269 5.95 66.29 -28.48
C VAL A 269 5.94 65.18 -29.53
N LYS A 270 4.87 65.29 -30.34
CA LYS A 270 4.63 64.70 -31.66
C LYS A 270 5.74 65.02 -32.65
N THR A 271 6.16 64.02 -33.43
CA THR A 271 6.67 64.28 -34.78
C THR A 271 6.22 63.19 -35.76
N ALA A 272 5.44 63.65 -36.74
CA ALA A 272 5.21 63.19 -38.10
C ALA A 272 5.29 61.69 -38.46
N VAL A 273 4.15 61.21 -38.96
CA VAL A 273 3.96 60.01 -39.80
C VAL A 273 4.77 60.12 -41.09
N ALA A 274 5.60 59.11 -41.39
CA ALA A 274 6.19 58.89 -42.70
C ALA A 274 5.56 57.63 -43.34
N ALA A 275 5.14 57.76 -44.59
CA ALA A 275 4.44 56.76 -45.38
C ALA A 275 5.31 55.52 -45.73
N PRO A 276 4.70 54.34 -45.97
CA PRO A 276 5.45 53.14 -46.32
C PRO A 276 5.95 53.17 -47.76
N VAL A 277 7.25 53.02 -47.97
CA VAL A 277 7.86 52.85 -49.28
C VAL A 277 7.87 51.36 -49.62
N ALA A 278 7.19 51.00 -50.70
CA ALA A 278 7.18 49.68 -51.32
C ALA A 278 8.56 49.35 -51.90
N ILE A 279 9.07 48.16 -51.61
CA ILE A 279 10.30 47.63 -52.22
C ILE A 279 9.90 46.52 -53.18
N GLU A 280 9.85 46.84 -54.47
CA GLU A 280 9.78 45.85 -55.55
C GLU A 280 11.16 45.17 -55.71
N PRO A 281 11.24 43.85 -55.91
CA PRO A 281 12.49 43.16 -56.15
C PRO A 281 12.91 43.30 -57.61
N LYS A 282 14.12 43.80 -57.86
CA LYS A 282 14.73 43.81 -59.19
C LYS A 282 15.57 42.53 -59.39
N PRO A 283 15.31 41.71 -60.42
CA PRO A 283 16.16 40.57 -60.78
C PRO A 283 17.33 41.06 -61.66
N VAL A 284 18.29 40.16 -61.94
CA VAL A 284 19.33 40.13 -63.00
C VAL A 284 20.63 39.58 -62.38
N ALA A 285 21.45 38.73 -62.99
CA ALA A 285 21.37 37.75 -64.08
C ALA A 285 22.70 36.96 -64.05
N ALA A 286 22.71 35.77 -64.62
CA ALA A 286 23.88 34.92 -64.78
C ALA A 286 24.94 35.49 -65.74
N VAL A 287 26.22 35.31 -65.40
CA VAL A 287 27.37 35.04 -66.29
C VAL A 287 28.34 34.15 -65.51
#